data_AF-A0A090WNC6-F1
#
_entry.id   AF-A0A090WNC6-F1
#
_cell.length_a   1.000
_cell.length_b   1.000
_cell.length_c   1.000
_cell.angle_alpha   90.00
_cell.angle_beta   90.00
_cell.angle_gamma   90.00
#
_symmetry.space_group_name_H-M   'P 1'
#
loop_
_entity.id
_entity.type
_entity.pdbx_description
1 polymer ?
#
loop_
_entity_poly.entity_id
_entity_poly.type
_entity_poly.pdbx_seq_one_letter_code
_entity_poly.pdbx_strand_id
1 'polypeptide(L)'
;MEAAIILVFVMGYLAITLEHSIKIDKLIPALVMMAICWALIALGLESFPQWFDSGNHALLENFGAFGHEEKMHLMEETLLHHLGKTAEILVFLLGAMTIVEIIDYFDALPLLKVLLKLKRKLKYSGYFQS
;
A
#
# COMPACT_ATOMS: atom_id res chain seq x y z
N MET A 1 22.41 7.39 13.19
CA MET A 1 21.10 7.59 12.53
C MET A 1 20.53 6.26 12.04
N GLU A 2 21.31 5.47 11.29
CA GLU A 2 20.91 4.16 10.74
C GLU A 2 20.32 3.19 11.79
N ALA A 3 21.00 3.00 12.93
CA ALA A 3 20.52 2.12 14.00
C ALA A 3 19.17 2.57 14.59
N ALA A 4 18.89 3.87 14.62
CA ALA A 4 17.61 4.39 15.10
C ALA A 4 16.47 4.04 14.13
N ILE A 5 16.71 4.12 12.82
CA ILE A 5 15.74 3.73 11.78
C ILE A 5 15.44 2.23 11.88
N ILE A 6 16.49 1.40 12.02
CA ILE A 6 16.33 -0.06 12.19
C ILE A 6 15.51 -0.36 13.46
N LEU A 7 15.79 0.31 14.57
CA LEU A 7 15.06 0.11 15.82
C LEU A 7 13.59 0.51 15.69
N VAL A 8 13.29 1.65 15.07
CA VAL A 8 11.91 2.08 14.80
C VAL A 8 11.19 1.08 13.89
N PHE A 9 11.86 0.57 12.85
CA PHE A 9 11.30 -0.43 11.95
C PHE A 9 10.94 -1.73 12.68
N VAL A 10 11.85 -2.25 13.51
CA VAL A 10 11.60 -3.47 14.30
C VAL A 10 10.45 -3.25 15.28
N MET A 11 10.44 -2.12 16.00
CA MET A 11 9.36 -1.76 16.92
C MET A 11 8.02 -1.62 16.20
N GLY A 12 7.99 -0.98 15.04
CA GLY A 12 6.80 -0.83 14.21
C GLY A 12 6.26 -2.18 13.71
N TYR A 13 7.14 -3.06 13.25
CA TYR A 13 6.75 -4.41 12.85
C TYR A 13 6.19 -5.22 14.02
N LEU A 14 6.82 -5.13 15.20
CA LEU A 14 6.29 -5.75 16.40
C LEU A 14 4.90 -5.21 16.76
N ALA A 15 4.67 -3.90 16.63
CA ALA A 15 3.35 -3.31 16.86
C ALA A 15 2.28 -3.82 15.89
N ILE A 16 2.63 -4.11 14.62
CA ILE A 16 1.71 -4.74 13.65
C ILE A 16 1.40 -6.18 14.08
N THR A 17 2.42 -6.97 14.43
CA THR A 17 2.21 -8.39 14.81
C THR A 17 1.47 -8.57 16.13
N LEU A 18 1.60 -7.61 17.06
CA LEU A 18 0.92 -7.61 18.35
C LEU A 18 -0.50 -7.02 18.30
N GLU A 19 -1.04 -6.76 17.10
CA GLU A 19 -2.41 -6.26 16.86
C GLU A 19 -3.46 -6.92 17.77
N HIS A 20 -3.42 -8.25 17.87
CA HIS A 20 -4.39 -9.01 18.67
C HIS A 20 -4.35 -8.68 20.18
N SER A 21 -3.18 -8.26 20.68
CA SER A 21 -3.01 -7.89 22.08
C SER A 21 -3.28 -6.42 22.36
N ILE A 22 -3.19 -5.54 21.35
CA ILE A 22 -3.21 -4.07 21.50
C ILE A 22 -4.58 -3.46 21.08
N LYS A 23 -5.46 -4.21 20.39
CA LYS A 23 -6.80 -3.76 19.93
C LYS A 23 -6.78 -2.50 19.03
N ILE A 24 -5.64 -2.17 18.44
CA ILE A 24 -5.49 -1.11 17.44
C ILE A 24 -5.51 -1.76 16.06
N ASP A 25 -6.19 -1.14 15.09
CA ASP A 25 -6.19 -1.60 13.70
C ASP A 25 -4.77 -1.60 13.13
N LYS A 26 -4.33 -2.72 12.52
CA LYS A 26 -3.00 -2.91 11.90
C LYS A 26 -2.55 -1.81 10.94
N LEU A 27 -3.48 -1.08 10.33
CA LEU A 27 -3.16 0.01 9.40
C LEU A 27 -2.52 1.19 10.13
N ILE A 28 -2.97 1.49 11.36
CA ILE A 28 -2.49 2.63 12.14
C ILE A 28 -0.99 2.52 12.47
N PRO A 29 -0.48 1.44 13.11
CA PRO A 29 0.94 1.31 13.39
C PRO A 29 1.79 1.19 12.11
N ALA A 30 1.24 0.62 11.02
CA ALA A 30 1.93 0.57 9.73
C ALA A 30 2.16 1.97 9.13
N LEU A 31 1.13 2.82 9.13
CA LEU A 31 1.23 4.20 8.64
C LEU A 31 2.15 5.05 9.52
N VAL A 32 2.07 4.90 10.84
CA VAL A 32 2.95 5.60 11.78
C VAL A 32 4.41 5.18 11.59
N MET A 33 4.68 3.88 11.49
CA MET A 33 6.02 3.35 11.20
C MET A 33 6.57 3.93 9.89
N MET A 34 5.77 3.95 8.82
CA MET A 34 6.16 4.52 7.53
C MET A 34 6.51 6.01 7.66
N ALA A 35 5.64 6.81 8.29
CA ALA A 35 5.86 8.25 8.45
C ALA A 35 7.11 8.56 9.27
N ILE A 36 7.34 7.85 10.38
CA ILE A 36 8.51 8.06 11.23
C ILE A 36 9.80 7.65 10.52
N CYS A 37 9.82 6.50 9.83
CA CYS A 37 11.00 6.07 9.07
C CYS A 37 11.39 7.11 8.01
N TRP A 38 10.44 7.61 7.22
CA TRP A 38 10.71 8.63 6.22
C TRP A 38 11.13 9.98 6.83
N ALA A 39 10.53 10.38 7.95
CA ALA A 39 10.95 11.58 8.67
C ALA A 39 12.40 11.48 9.19
N LEU A 40 12.78 10.33 9.75
CA LEU A 40 14.16 10.09 10.20
C LEU A 40 15.15 10.06 9.04
N ILE A 41 14.76 9.52 7.87
CA ILE A 41 15.58 9.56 6.65
C ILE A 41 15.77 11.00 6.19
N ALA A 42 14.71 11.81 6.12
CA ALA A 42 14.78 13.21 5.71
C ALA A 42 15.66 14.05 6.64
N LEU A 43 15.56 13.86 7.95
CA LEU A 43 16.41 14.55 8.93
C LEU A 43 17.85 14.02 8.95
N GLY A 44 18.06 12.77 8.52
CA GLY A 44 19.37 12.11 8.50
C GLY A 44 20.06 12.11 7.14
N LEU A 45 19.53 12.83 6.16
CA LEU A 45 19.90 12.68 4.75
C LEU A 45 21.39 12.90 4.47
N GLU A 46 22.02 13.81 5.23
CA GLU A 46 23.44 14.11 5.10
C GLU A 46 24.36 12.99 5.59
N SER A 47 23.88 12.15 6.50
CA SER A 47 24.65 11.07 7.11
C SER A 47 24.75 9.80 6.26
N PHE A 48 24.03 9.73 5.14
CA PHE A 48 24.05 8.56 4.26
C PHE A 48 25.14 8.70 3.18
N PRO A 49 26.08 7.73 3.09
CA PRO A 49 27.10 7.71 2.03
C PRO A 49 26.56 7.17 0.70
N GLN A 50 25.53 6.32 0.75
CA GLN A 50 24.94 5.62 -0.40
C GLN A 50 23.42 5.84 -0.42
N TRP A 51 22.82 5.86 -1.60
CA TRP A 51 21.37 5.97 -1.77
C TRP A 51 20.83 4.89 -2.69
N PHE A 52 19.58 4.49 -2.47
CA PHE A 52 18.90 3.51 -3.32
C PHE A 52 18.16 4.21 -4.46
N ASP A 53 18.57 3.97 -5.70
CA ASP A 53 17.87 4.46 -6.88
C ASP A 53 16.74 3.48 -7.26
N SER A 54 15.49 3.92 -7.08
CA SER A 54 14.30 3.14 -7.39
C SER A 54 14.09 2.92 -8.90
N GLY A 55 14.63 3.78 -9.77
CA GLY A 55 14.50 3.64 -11.22
C GLY A 55 15.38 2.50 -11.76
N ASN A 56 16.62 2.44 -11.27
CA ASN A 56 17.61 1.47 -11.74
C ASN A 56 17.77 0.23 -10.83
N HIS A 57 17.06 0.17 -9.70
CA HIS A 57 17.24 -0.87 -8.66
C HIS A 57 18.71 -1.05 -8.27
N ALA A 58 19.44 0.05 -8.21
CA ALA A 58 20.89 0.07 -8.00
C ALA A 58 21.24 0.97 -6.82
N LEU A 59 22.36 0.66 -6.17
CA LEU A 59 22.91 1.52 -5.12
C LEU A 59 23.82 2.57 -5.76
N LEU A 60 23.49 3.83 -5.49
CA LEU A 60 24.23 4.99 -5.93
C LEU A 60 25.36 5.26 -4.93
N GLU A 61 26.58 4.87 -5.29
CA GLU A 61 27.76 4.95 -4.40
C GLU A 61 28.30 6.37 -4.23
N ASN A 62 28.01 7.28 -5.17
CA ASN A 62 28.45 8.67 -5.12
C ASN A 62 27.47 9.60 -4.38
N PHE A 63 26.47 9.05 -3.68
CA PHE A 63 25.45 9.86 -3.03
C PHE A 63 26.02 10.82 -1.99
N GLY A 64 27.02 10.37 -1.22
CA GLY A 64 27.71 11.20 -0.23
C GLY A 64 28.32 12.49 -0.78
N ALA A 65 28.70 12.51 -2.07
CA ALA A 65 29.34 13.65 -2.73
C ALA A 65 28.35 14.71 -3.28
N PHE A 66 27.05 14.40 -3.35
CA PHE A 66 26.02 15.33 -3.80
C PHE A 66 25.71 16.41 -2.77
N GLY A 67 25.24 17.57 -3.25
CA GLY A 67 24.75 18.66 -2.40
C GLY A 67 23.46 18.32 -1.67
N HIS A 68 23.12 19.07 -0.61
CA HIS A 68 21.89 18.84 0.17
C HIS A 68 20.62 18.89 -0.71
N GLU A 69 20.54 19.86 -1.62
CA GLU A 69 19.41 20.03 -2.56
C GLU A 69 19.22 18.82 -3.49
N GLU A 70 20.32 18.29 -4.05
CA GLU A 70 20.29 17.12 -4.93
C GLU A 70 19.88 15.86 -4.15
N LYS A 71 20.40 15.68 -2.93
CA LYS A 71 19.99 14.58 -2.05
C LYS A 71 18.50 14.66 -1.74
N MET A 72 17.97 15.85 -1.46
CA MET A 72 16.56 16.06 -1.15
C MET A 72 15.67 15.71 -2.35
N HIS A 73 16.07 16.14 -3.55
CA HIS A 73 15.33 15.82 -4.78
C HIS A 73 15.29 14.31 -5.04
N LEU A 74 16.43 13.61 -4.90
CA LEU A 74 16.49 12.16 -5.05
C LEU A 74 15.65 11.42 -4.01
N MET A 75 15.64 11.92 -2.76
CA MET A 75 14.80 11.40 -1.70
C MET A 75 13.32 11.56 -2.03
N GLU A 76 12.90 12.75 -2.43
CA GLU A 76 11.52 13.06 -2.80
C GLU A 76 11.05 12.17 -3.94
N GLU A 77 11.84 12.04 -5.00
CA GLU A 77 11.54 11.18 -6.15
C GLU A 77 11.35 9.72 -5.72
N THR A 78 12.26 9.19 -4.90
CA THR A 78 12.20 7.81 -4.37
C THR A 78 10.97 7.60 -3.49
N LEU A 79 10.67 8.57 -2.62
CA LEU A 79 9.51 8.56 -1.73
C LEU A 79 8.22 8.54 -2.56
N LEU A 80 8.07 9.48 -3.49
CA LEU A 80 6.89 9.59 -4.34
C LEU A 80 6.69 8.36 -5.22
N HIS A 81 7.77 7.74 -5.71
CA HIS A 81 7.67 6.52 -6.50
C HIS A 81 7.10 5.35 -5.68
N HIS A 82 7.68 5.05 -4.53
CA HIS A 82 7.22 3.94 -3.67
C HIS A 82 5.89 4.22 -2.99
N LEU A 83 5.71 5.42 -2.43
CA LEU A 83 4.46 5.85 -1.84
C LEU A 83 3.36 5.86 -2.89
N GLY A 84 3.63 6.39 -4.09
CA GLY A 84 2.68 6.45 -5.19
C GLY A 84 2.20 5.07 -5.63
N LYS A 85 3.13 4.13 -5.89
CA LYS A 85 2.80 2.73 -6.21
C LYS A 85 2.00 2.04 -5.11
N THR A 86 2.34 2.29 -3.85
CA THR A 86 1.64 1.69 -2.70
C THR A 86 0.25 2.31 -2.53
N ALA A 87 0.14 3.63 -2.62
CA ALA A 87 -1.12 4.37 -2.52
C ALA A 87 -2.08 4.01 -3.65
N GLU A 88 -1.57 3.78 -4.88
CA GLU A 88 -2.36 3.27 -6.01
C GLU A 88 -3.08 1.96 -5.64
N ILE A 89 -2.33 0.99 -5.11
CA ILE A 89 -2.88 -0.31 -4.67
C ILE A 89 -3.85 -0.12 -3.50
N LEU A 90 -3.49 0.71 -2.52
CA LEU A 90 -4.34 0.95 -1.34
C LEU A 90 -5.66 1.62 -1.70
N VAL A 91 -5.65 2.65 -2.55
CA VAL A 91 -6.87 3.33 -3.02
C VAL A 91 -7.71 2.39 -3.86
N PHE A 92 -7.09 1.55 -4.69
CA PHE A 92 -7.79 0.53 -5.46
C PHE A 92 -8.48 -0.51 -4.56
N LEU A 93 -7.78 -1.03 -3.56
CA LEU A 93 -8.33 -2.01 -2.61
C LEU A 93 -9.39 -1.42 -1.70
N LEU A 94 -9.18 -0.19 -1.21
CA LEU A 94 -10.18 0.54 -0.43
C LEU A 94 -11.43 0.78 -1.27
N GLY A 95 -11.28 1.22 -2.53
CA GLY A 95 -12.39 1.37 -3.45
C GLY A 95 -13.14 0.06 -3.70
N ALA A 96 -12.42 -1.03 -3.96
CA ALA A 96 -13.01 -2.35 -4.20
C ALA A 96 -13.77 -2.87 -2.96
N MET A 97 -13.19 -2.75 -1.76
CA MET A 97 -13.83 -3.17 -0.50
C MET A 97 -15.08 -2.33 -0.22
N THR A 98 -15.02 -1.01 -0.38
CA THR A 98 -16.16 -0.12 -0.21
C THR A 98 -17.27 -0.42 -1.22
N ILE A 99 -16.95 -0.71 -2.49
CA ILE A 99 -17.97 -1.10 -3.49
C ILE A 99 -18.66 -2.41 -3.07
N VAL A 100 -17.90 -3.40 -2.62
CA VAL A 100 -18.47 -4.67 -2.11
C VAL A 100 -19.40 -4.40 -0.94
N GLU A 101 -18.99 -3.58 0.02
CA GLU A 101 -19.79 -3.21 1.18
C GLU A 101 -21.08 -2.46 0.80
N ILE A 102 -21.03 -1.55 -0.18
CA ILE A 102 -22.21 -0.84 -0.67
C ILE A 102 -23.18 -1.79 -1.40
N ILE A 103 -22.66 -2.72 -2.22
CA ILE A 103 -23.49 -3.71 -2.94
C ILE A 103 -24.24 -4.61 -1.95
N ASP A 104 -23.55 -5.03 -0.87
CA ASP A 104 -24.15 -5.82 0.20
C ASP A 104 -25.19 -5.01 0.98
N TYR A 105 -24.94 -3.72 1.25
CA TYR A 105 -25.89 -2.84 1.93
C TYR A 105 -27.23 -2.68 1.19
N PHE A 106 -27.20 -2.66 -0.15
CA PHE A 106 -28.42 -2.52 -0.97
C PHE A 106 -29.09 -3.84 -1.36
N ASP A 107 -28.67 -4.99 -0.79
CA ASP A 107 -29.19 -6.33 -1.13
C ASP A 107 -29.18 -6.61 -2.66
N ALA A 108 -28.21 -6.04 -3.38
CA ALA A 108 -28.14 -6.17 -4.84
C ALA A 108 -27.73 -7.59 -5.28
N LEU A 109 -26.99 -8.34 -4.44
CA LEU A 109 -26.52 -9.70 -4.74
C LEU A 109 -27.66 -10.73 -4.87
N PRO A 110 -28.65 -10.81 -3.96
CA PRO A 110 -29.84 -11.65 -4.15
C PRO A 110 -30.58 -11.38 -5.46
N LEU A 111 -30.78 -10.11 -5.82
CA LEU A 111 -31.48 -9.71 -7.05
C LEU A 111 -30.71 -10.18 -8.29
N LEU A 112 -29.40 -9.98 -8.31
CA LEU A 112 -28.52 -10.43 -9.40
C LEU A 112 -28.53 -11.97 -9.55
N LYS A 113 -28.52 -12.72 -8.43
CA LYS A 113 -28.62 -14.18 -8.44
C LYS A 113 -29.92 -14.68 -9.07
N VAL A 114 -31.05 -13.98 -8.81
CA VAL A 114 -32.35 -14.30 -9.41
C VAL A 114 -32.33 -14.03 -10.92
N LEU A 115 -31.78 -12.90 -11.36
CA LEU A 115 -31.64 -12.54 -12.78
C LEU A 115 -30.76 -13.54 -13.56
N LEU A 116 -29.62 -13.96 -12.97
CA LEU A 116 -28.74 -14.98 -13.57
C LEU A 116 -29.43 -16.36 -13.67
N LYS A 117 -30.24 -16.74 -12.68
CA LYS A 117 -31.04 -17.99 -12.73
C LYS A 117 -32.13 -17.93 -13.81
N LEU A 118 -32.81 -16.80 -13.97
CA LEU A 118 -33.87 -16.62 -14.97
C LEU A 118 -33.34 -16.75 -16.41
N LYS A 119 -32.15 -16.21 -16.70
CA LYS A 119 -31.52 -16.35 -18.03
C LYS A 119 -31.15 -17.81 -18.39
N ARG A 120 -30.76 -18.64 -17.40
CA ARG A 120 -30.47 -20.08 -17.66
C ARG A 120 -31.73 -20.87 -18.01
N LYS A 121 -32.88 -20.63 -17.37
CA LYS A 121 -34.11 -21.39 -17.67
C LYS A 121 -34.64 -21.17 -19.09
N LEU A 122 -34.51 -19.96 -19.63
CA LEU A 122 -34.94 -19.64 -21.01
C LEU A 122 -34.06 -20.31 -22.07
N LYS A 123 -32.76 -20.50 -21.79
CA LYS A 123 -31.83 -21.16 -22.72
C LYS A 123 -32.13 -22.66 -22.90
N TYR A 124 -32.60 -23.37 -21.88
CA TYR A 124 -32.90 -24.81 -22.01
C TYR A 124 -34.28 -25.07 -22.65
N SER A 125 -35.23 -24.14 -22.53
CA SER A 125 -36.55 -24.28 -23.14
C SER A 125 -36.55 -24.08 -24.66
N GLY A 126 -35.54 -23.41 -25.23
CA GLY A 126 -35.41 -23.19 -26.67
C GLY A 126 -34.78 -24.36 -27.45
N TYR A 127 -34.08 -25.29 -26.78
CA TYR A 127 -33.45 -26.46 -27.42
C TYR A 127 -34.38 -27.69 -27.49
N PHE A 128 -35.59 -27.61 -26.92
CA PHE A 128 -36.58 -28.70 -26.92
C PHE A 128 -37.73 -28.48 -27.92
N GLN A 129 -37.62 -27.47 -28.80
CA GLN A 129 -38.58 -27.19 -29.89
C GLN A 129 -37.97 -27.31 -31.31
N SER A 130 -36.80 -27.94 -31.44
CA SER A 130 -36.21 -28.37 -32.72
C SER A 130 -36.15 -29.90 -32.76
#